data_AF-A0A5M9NNX2-F1
#
_entry.id   AF-A0A5M9NNX2-F1
#
_cell.length_a   1.000
_cell.length_b   1.000
_cell.length_c   1.000
_cell.angle_alpha   90.00
_cell.angle_beta   90.00
_cell.angle_gamma   90.00
#
_symmetry.space_group_name_H-M   'P 1'
#
loop_
_entity.id
_entity.type
_entity.pdbx_description
1 polymer ?
#
loop_
_entity_poly.entity_id
_entity_poly.type
_entity_poly.pdbx_seq_one_letter_code
_entity_poly.pdbx_strand_id
1 'polypeptide(L)'
;MSSEAVLSQIESQDSLAGVNTILTDCMANQSIQGVIKGDNLHRVLDVVIDFATEDTDPLSPLRLKAAASLGRLAAVARSRQNEVYQYLFQLFNDEPCDFDMLTDGDEKHYAAQSISHIQDSWVVDYCLRQAVLADTAENARRTLIQNALVGSGNLSDLLLLGKESFTYLSIIESAETRMKRARRITRAWNEIIRDWNGDVGNNVGKSLAGWLHAILMHSSPSVESTVMIDIVDDALAILIRTIELRFSNALLADTYQVLEVSRNVLSSSLWGEVNRDSEFLPRVKTNLKEAALVLARQNRTDNNIMKQLSKAYYSKAQVIPALKRHFDDSQELDPQIREWWLNGGKQVASTKEPVHTLGNSEDQQIGSLLIQVETSQNTMEKLERAVVPFLEISDPPLASTVKKASSGFGDMSRIARQLARMRKLSHTDNLGQVLEYNPMQHEMLGGHKYGVRKVRVVRDGIQKEFGGKIKTLVKPWVEAVEDQDDE
;
A
#
# COMPACT_ATOMS: atom_id res chain seq x y z
N MET A 1 5.91 -19.53 53.99
CA MET A 1 4.46 -19.83 54.13
C MET A 1 4.11 -21.01 53.22
N SER A 2 3.16 -21.86 53.60
CA SER A 2 2.63 -22.89 52.71
C SER A 2 1.79 -22.25 51.59
N SER A 3 1.70 -22.88 50.41
CA SER A 3 0.88 -22.37 49.30
C SER A 3 -0.59 -22.14 49.72
N GLU A 4 -1.13 -23.01 50.58
CA GLU A 4 -2.52 -22.91 51.06
C GLU A 4 -2.76 -21.66 51.92
N ALA A 5 -1.78 -21.27 52.74
CA ALA A 5 -1.88 -20.06 53.56
C ALA A 5 -1.90 -18.79 52.69
N VAL A 6 -1.15 -18.80 51.58
CA VAL A 6 -1.16 -17.70 50.60
C VAL A 6 -2.49 -17.65 49.86
N LEU A 7 -3.04 -18.80 49.44
CA LEU A 7 -4.34 -18.86 48.75
C LEU A 7 -5.47 -18.36 49.65
N SER A 8 -5.50 -18.78 50.92
CA SER A 8 -6.47 -18.27 51.89
C SER A 8 -6.37 -16.75 52.08
N GLN A 9 -5.15 -16.19 52.03
CA GLN A 9 -4.95 -14.74 52.08
C GLN A 9 -5.43 -14.01 50.83
N ILE A 10 -5.30 -14.63 49.65
CA ILE A 10 -5.82 -14.10 48.38
C ILE A 10 -7.34 -14.10 48.40
N GLU A 11 -7.96 -15.21 48.79
CA GLU A 11 -9.42 -15.38 48.87
C GLU A 11 -10.06 -14.47 49.95
N SER A 12 -9.29 -14.07 50.96
CA SER A 12 -9.75 -13.17 52.02
C SER A 12 -9.45 -11.69 51.77
N GLN A 13 -8.95 -11.31 50.58
CA GLN A 13 -8.77 -9.90 50.26
C GLN A 13 -10.12 -9.22 50.03
N ASP A 14 -10.17 -7.91 50.27
CA ASP A 14 -11.35 -7.07 49.99
C ASP A 14 -11.18 -6.23 48.71
N SER A 15 -10.05 -6.39 48.00
CA SER A 15 -9.80 -5.63 46.77
C SER A 15 -8.82 -6.33 45.83
N LEU A 16 -9.00 -6.09 44.53
CA LEU A 16 -8.06 -6.53 43.49
C LEU A 16 -6.64 -5.96 43.71
N ALA A 17 -6.51 -4.75 44.25
CA ALA A 17 -5.22 -4.16 44.59
C ALA A 17 -4.48 -5.00 45.64
N GLY A 18 -5.19 -5.45 46.69
CA GLY A 18 -4.64 -6.33 47.72
C GLY A 18 -4.20 -7.69 47.15
N VAL A 19 -5.01 -8.28 46.27
CA VAL A 19 -4.64 -9.52 45.55
C VAL A 19 -3.35 -9.30 44.75
N ASN A 20 -3.26 -8.21 43.99
CA ASN A 20 -2.08 -7.86 43.21
C ASN A 20 -0.83 -7.64 44.07
N THR A 21 -0.95 -7.06 45.26
CA THR A 21 0.17 -6.93 46.21
C THR A 21 0.69 -8.32 46.61
N ILE A 22 -0.19 -9.24 47.00
CA ILE A 22 0.21 -10.60 47.40
C ILE A 22 0.89 -11.34 46.23
N LEU A 23 0.33 -11.25 45.03
CA LEU A 23 0.92 -11.85 43.83
C LEU A 23 2.30 -11.26 43.53
N THR A 24 2.52 -9.97 43.82
CA THR A 24 3.81 -9.29 43.70
C THR A 24 4.83 -9.81 44.67
N ASP A 25 4.47 -9.95 45.93
CA ASP A 25 5.36 -10.51 46.94
C ASP A 25 5.71 -11.98 46.61
N CYS A 26 4.76 -12.76 46.09
CA CYS A 26 5.02 -14.13 45.66
C CYS A 26 5.96 -14.23 44.45
N MET A 27 5.86 -13.30 43.50
CA MET A 27 6.75 -13.25 42.34
C MET A 27 8.15 -12.78 42.74
N ALA A 28 8.25 -11.76 43.59
CA ALA A 28 9.53 -11.25 44.11
C ALA A 28 10.29 -12.33 44.89
N ASN A 29 9.58 -13.14 45.68
CA ASN A 29 10.14 -14.24 46.46
C ASN A 29 10.26 -15.57 45.69
N GLN A 30 10.00 -15.58 44.36
CA GLN A 30 10.05 -16.75 43.49
C GLN A 30 9.16 -17.94 43.96
N SER A 31 8.16 -17.68 44.79
CA SER A 31 7.25 -18.70 45.34
C SER A 31 5.99 -18.89 44.49
N ILE A 32 5.73 -18.00 43.52
CA ILE A 32 4.50 -17.97 42.72
C ILE A 32 4.18 -19.31 42.05
N GLN A 33 5.19 -20.05 41.57
CA GLN A 33 5.01 -21.36 40.92
C GLN A 33 4.38 -22.41 41.85
N GLY A 34 4.68 -22.32 43.15
CA GLY A 34 4.07 -23.17 44.17
C GLY A 34 2.64 -22.76 44.51
N VAL A 35 2.31 -21.47 44.38
CA VAL A 35 0.98 -20.93 44.63
C VAL A 35 0.02 -21.31 43.50
N ILE A 36 0.42 -21.16 42.24
CA ILE A 36 -0.43 -21.42 41.06
C ILE A 36 -0.39 -22.88 40.55
N LYS A 37 0.04 -23.83 41.38
CA LYS A 37 0.20 -25.23 40.99
C LYS A 37 -1.15 -25.94 40.89
N GLY A 38 -1.40 -26.63 39.78
CA GLY A 38 -2.64 -27.39 39.56
C GLY A 38 -3.87 -26.48 39.59
N ASP A 39 -4.91 -26.91 40.29
CA ASP A 39 -6.20 -26.21 40.37
C ASP A 39 -6.13 -24.87 41.13
N ASN A 40 -5.05 -24.63 41.87
CA ASN A 40 -4.83 -23.36 42.55
C ASN A 40 -4.72 -22.17 41.59
N LEU A 41 -4.32 -22.41 40.33
CA LEU A 41 -4.35 -21.37 39.31
C LEU A 41 -5.79 -20.86 39.13
N HIS A 42 -6.75 -21.76 38.92
CA HIS A 42 -8.16 -21.42 38.73
C HIS A 42 -8.72 -20.67 39.94
N ARG A 43 -8.42 -21.11 41.17
CA ARG A 43 -8.82 -20.39 42.40
C ARG A 43 -8.37 -18.93 42.41
N VAL A 44 -7.11 -18.67 42.03
CA VAL A 44 -6.60 -17.29 41.95
C VAL A 44 -7.26 -16.50 40.82
N LEU A 45 -7.50 -17.13 39.67
CA LEU A 45 -8.17 -16.50 38.53
C LEU A 45 -9.62 -16.12 38.87
N ASP A 46 -10.37 -17.02 39.51
CA ASP A 46 -11.77 -16.81 39.90
C ASP A 46 -11.87 -15.58 40.83
N VAL A 47 -11.00 -15.47 41.85
CA VAL A 47 -10.96 -14.29 42.74
C VAL A 47 -10.71 -12.99 41.97
N VAL A 48 -9.79 -13.00 40.99
CA VAL A 48 -9.49 -11.81 40.17
C VAL A 48 -10.69 -11.41 39.31
N ILE A 49 -11.41 -12.39 38.77
CA ILE A 49 -12.58 -12.17 37.92
C ILE A 49 -13.79 -11.70 38.74
N ASP A 50 -14.01 -12.26 39.92
CA ASP A 50 -15.10 -11.87 40.80
C ASP A 50 -15.00 -10.37 41.12
N PHE A 51 -13.82 -9.87 41.53
CA PHE A 51 -13.61 -8.44 41.75
C PHE A 51 -13.86 -7.57 40.51
N ALA A 52 -13.55 -8.09 39.31
CA ALA A 52 -13.72 -7.34 38.07
C ALA A 52 -15.17 -7.30 37.58
N THR A 53 -15.99 -8.26 38.02
CA THR A 53 -17.37 -8.46 37.59
C THR A 53 -18.41 -8.07 38.64
N GLU A 54 -17.98 -7.77 39.88
CA GLU A 54 -18.79 -7.12 40.91
C GLU A 54 -19.40 -5.79 40.39
N ASP A 55 -18.61 -5.03 39.63
CA ASP A 55 -19.09 -3.84 38.95
C ASP A 55 -19.71 -4.18 37.60
N THR A 56 -21.02 -3.95 37.48
CA THR A 56 -21.76 -4.21 36.25
C THR A 56 -21.44 -3.21 35.13
N ASP A 57 -20.76 -2.09 35.42
CA ASP A 57 -20.33 -1.13 34.40
C ASP A 57 -19.28 -1.76 33.46
N PRO A 58 -19.56 -1.88 32.14
CA PRO A 58 -18.58 -2.35 31.16
C PRO A 58 -17.33 -1.46 31.08
N LEU A 59 -17.44 -0.19 31.44
CA LEU A 59 -16.33 0.78 31.43
C LEU A 59 -15.60 0.85 32.78
N SER A 60 -15.88 -0.07 33.71
CA SER A 60 -15.19 -0.13 34.99
C SER A 60 -13.68 -0.34 34.79
N PRO A 61 -12.82 0.50 35.38
CA PRO A 61 -11.36 0.32 35.33
C PRO A 61 -10.90 -1.02 35.90
N LEU A 62 -11.71 -1.65 36.76
CA LEU A 62 -11.41 -2.94 37.36
C LEU A 62 -11.27 -4.04 36.31
N ARG A 63 -12.00 -3.97 35.19
CA ARG A 63 -11.88 -4.96 34.09
C ARG A 63 -10.51 -4.92 33.43
N LEU A 64 -9.99 -3.72 33.12
CA LEU A 64 -8.63 -3.59 32.59
C LEU A 64 -7.56 -3.98 33.61
N LYS A 65 -7.74 -3.61 34.89
CA LYS A 65 -6.81 -4.02 35.96
C LYS A 65 -6.77 -5.52 36.14
N ALA A 66 -7.93 -6.17 36.10
CA ALA A 66 -8.02 -7.62 36.14
C ALA A 66 -7.36 -8.25 34.91
N ALA A 67 -7.59 -7.70 33.71
CA ALA A 67 -6.90 -8.16 32.50
C ALA A 67 -5.37 -8.01 32.61
N ALA A 68 -4.86 -6.94 33.23
CA ALA A 68 -3.44 -6.80 33.53
C ALA A 68 -2.95 -7.88 34.50
N SER A 69 -3.70 -8.17 35.57
CA SER A 69 -3.41 -9.25 36.51
C SER A 69 -3.38 -10.61 35.81
N LEU A 70 -4.33 -10.89 34.92
CA LEU A 70 -4.38 -12.10 34.11
C LEU A 70 -3.16 -12.20 33.19
N GLY A 71 -2.81 -11.13 32.46
CA GLY A 71 -1.64 -11.12 31.58
C GLY A 71 -0.35 -11.38 32.35
N ARG A 72 -0.23 -10.82 33.54
CA ARG A 72 0.90 -11.05 34.44
C ARG A 72 0.95 -12.47 34.99
N LEU A 73 -0.19 -13.05 35.36
CA LEU A 73 -0.30 -14.46 35.75
C LEU A 73 0.05 -15.39 34.58
N ALA A 74 -0.40 -15.08 33.37
CA ALA A 74 -0.08 -15.84 32.17
C ALA A 74 1.43 -15.82 31.89
N ALA A 75 2.09 -14.67 32.03
CA ALA A 75 3.55 -14.56 31.86
C ALA A 75 4.34 -15.51 32.78
N VAL A 76 3.85 -15.75 34.01
CA VAL A 76 4.48 -16.70 34.95
C VAL A 76 3.94 -18.13 34.84
N ALA A 77 2.75 -18.35 34.28
CA ALA A 77 2.13 -19.68 34.15
C ALA A 77 2.74 -20.58 33.07
N ARG A 78 3.69 -20.06 32.27
CA ARG A 78 4.45 -20.79 31.23
C ARG A 78 3.53 -21.55 30.26
N SER A 79 3.49 -22.89 30.32
CA SER A 79 2.72 -23.73 29.39
C SER A 79 1.20 -23.66 29.60
N ARG A 80 0.74 -22.98 30.67
CA ARG A 80 -0.68 -22.84 31.04
C ARG A 80 -1.27 -21.47 30.71
N GLN A 81 -0.58 -20.67 29.90
CA GLN A 81 -1.06 -19.34 29.47
C GLN A 81 -2.47 -19.36 28.88
N ASN A 82 -2.77 -20.37 28.06
CA ASN A 82 -4.09 -20.50 27.44
C ASN A 82 -5.21 -20.69 28.47
N GLU A 83 -4.94 -21.38 29.59
CA GLU A 83 -5.92 -21.54 30.69
C GLU A 83 -6.24 -20.19 31.34
N VAL A 84 -5.27 -19.27 31.42
CA VAL A 84 -5.46 -17.93 31.96
C VAL A 84 -6.27 -17.06 31.00
N TYR A 85 -5.88 -17.04 29.72
CA TYR A 85 -6.54 -16.19 28.72
C TYR A 85 -7.96 -16.64 28.38
N GLN A 86 -8.32 -17.89 28.69
CA GLN A 86 -9.72 -18.32 28.65
C GLN A 86 -10.61 -17.49 29.55
N TYR A 87 -10.13 -16.83 30.60
CA TYR A 87 -11.00 -16.00 31.44
C TYR A 87 -11.31 -14.61 30.85
N LEU A 88 -10.63 -14.20 29.77
CA LEU A 88 -10.80 -12.86 29.20
C LEU A 88 -12.21 -12.61 28.65
N PHE A 89 -12.91 -13.64 28.16
CA PHE A 89 -14.30 -13.49 27.67
C PHE A 89 -15.28 -13.09 28.78
N GLN A 90 -14.93 -13.33 30.05
CA GLN A 90 -15.75 -12.93 31.19
C GLN A 90 -15.57 -11.44 31.51
N LEU A 91 -14.42 -10.87 31.13
CA LEU A 91 -14.08 -9.47 31.37
C LEU A 91 -14.61 -8.54 30.28
N PHE A 92 -14.55 -8.97 29.02
CA PHE A 92 -14.84 -8.10 27.87
C PHE A 92 -15.89 -8.73 26.96
N ASN A 93 -17.06 -8.11 26.93
CA ASN A 93 -18.08 -8.32 25.89
C ASN A 93 -18.16 -7.13 24.92
N ASP A 94 -17.64 -5.97 25.37
CA ASP A 94 -17.60 -4.70 24.65
C ASP A 94 -16.23 -4.05 24.86
N GLU A 95 -15.97 -2.97 24.13
CA GLU A 95 -14.76 -2.16 24.26
C GLU A 95 -14.57 -1.63 25.69
N PRO A 96 -13.39 -1.81 26.32
CA PRO A 96 -13.13 -1.36 27.68
C PRO A 96 -12.78 0.14 27.75
N CYS A 97 -12.63 0.66 28.98
CA CYS A 97 -12.19 2.04 29.21
C CYS A 97 -10.75 2.31 28.71
N ASP A 98 -10.27 3.55 28.82
CA ASP A 98 -8.93 3.93 28.36
C ASP A 98 -7.80 3.41 29.26
N PHE A 99 -6.62 3.18 28.65
CA PHE A 99 -5.43 2.69 29.35
C PHE A 99 -4.89 3.66 30.39
N ASP A 100 -5.23 4.94 30.33
CA ASP A 100 -4.80 5.93 31.32
C ASP A 100 -5.41 5.71 32.71
N MET A 101 -6.40 4.83 32.84
CA MET A 101 -6.90 4.36 34.13
C MET A 101 -5.97 3.35 34.83
N LEU A 102 -4.94 2.84 34.12
CA LEU A 102 -3.91 1.96 34.66
C LEU A 102 -2.72 2.78 35.19
N THR A 103 -2.18 2.34 36.32
CA THR A 103 -1.30 3.15 37.17
C THR A 103 0.13 3.25 36.67
N ASP A 104 0.68 2.17 36.11
CA ASP A 104 2.06 2.13 35.65
C ASP A 104 2.22 1.49 34.25
N GLY A 105 3.44 1.59 33.71
CA GLY A 105 3.75 1.10 32.36
C GLY A 105 3.73 -0.41 32.22
N ASP A 106 4.00 -1.16 33.30
CA ASP A 106 4.00 -2.63 33.30
C ASP A 106 2.57 -3.15 33.32
N GLU A 107 1.70 -2.55 34.14
CA GLU A 107 0.26 -2.82 34.17
C GLU A 107 -0.37 -2.61 32.78
N LYS A 108 -0.06 -1.47 32.14
CA LYS A 108 -0.47 -1.18 30.75
C LYS A 108 0.07 -2.23 29.77
N HIS A 109 1.30 -2.70 29.95
CA HIS A 109 1.89 -3.72 29.07
C HIS A 109 1.20 -5.08 29.21
N TYR A 110 0.94 -5.54 30.44
CA TYR A 110 0.21 -6.80 30.65
C TYR A 110 -1.24 -6.71 30.19
N ALA A 111 -1.91 -5.57 30.37
CA ALA A 111 -3.24 -5.36 29.79
C ALA A 111 -3.21 -5.46 28.25
N ALA A 112 -2.24 -4.82 27.59
CA ALA A 112 -2.06 -4.95 26.14
C ALA A 112 -1.80 -6.39 25.68
N GLN A 113 -1.01 -7.15 26.46
CA GLN A 113 -0.77 -8.57 26.17
C GLN A 113 -2.07 -9.37 26.25
N SER A 114 -2.87 -9.17 27.30
CA SER A 114 -4.16 -9.82 27.46
C SER A 114 -5.12 -9.50 26.32
N ILE A 115 -5.21 -8.23 25.90
CA ILE A 115 -6.06 -7.82 24.77
C ILE A 115 -5.65 -8.50 23.46
N SER A 116 -4.38 -8.92 23.30
CA SER A 116 -3.95 -9.64 22.09
C SER A 116 -4.53 -11.05 21.95
N HIS A 117 -5.15 -11.58 23.00
CA HIS A 117 -5.84 -12.86 22.99
C HIS A 117 -7.36 -12.73 22.76
N ILE A 118 -7.87 -11.52 22.57
CA ILE A 118 -9.29 -11.25 22.29
C ILE A 118 -9.49 -11.14 20.78
N GLN A 119 -10.53 -11.78 20.25
CA GLN A 119 -10.88 -11.77 18.83
C GLN A 119 -12.24 -11.11 18.62
N ASP A 120 -12.29 -9.79 18.78
CA ASP A 120 -13.49 -8.98 18.57
C ASP A 120 -13.24 -7.80 17.62
N SER A 121 -14.31 -7.27 17.02
CA SER A 121 -14.22 -6.22 16.00
C SER A 121 -13.65 -4.89 16.50
N TRP A 122 -13.79 -4.61 17.79
CA TRP A 122 -13.31 -3.36 18.41
C TRP A 122 -11.79 -3.38 18.68
N VAL A 123 -11.16 -4.55 18.75
CA VAL A 123 -9.79 -4.73 19.28
C VAL A 123 -8.75 -3.93 18.48
N VAL A 124 -8.84 -3.95 17.14
CA VAL A 124 -7.84 -3.28 16.29
C VAL A 124 -7.90 -1.75 16.45
N ASP A 125 -9.11 -1.18 16.36
CA ASP A 125 -9.30 0.27 16.51
C ASP A 125 -8.91 0.73 17.92
N TYR A 126 -9.35 -0.01 18.93
CA TYR A 126 -8.99 0.23 20.33
C TYR A 126 -7.48 0.22 20.53
N CYS A 127 -6.76 -0.79 20.01
CA CYS A 127 -5.30 -0.86 20.13
C CYS A 127 -4.60 0.34 19.50
N LEU A 128 -5.03 0.76 18.30
CA LEU A 128 -4.45 1.91 17.60
C LEU A 128 -4.73 3.22 18.34
N ARG A 129 -5.93 3.40 18.87
CA ARG A 129 -6.33 4.56 19.67
C ARG A 129 -5.53 4.64 20.97
N GLN A 130 -5.48 3.55 21.74
CA GLN A 130 -4.72 3.50 23.00
C GLN A 130 -3.20 3.66 22.77
N ALA A 131 -2.66 3.17 21.64
CA ALA A 131 -1.26 3.36 21.30
C ALA A 131 -0.89 4.85 21.13
N VAL A 132 -1.81 5.67 20.61
CA VAL A 132 -1.63 7.13 20.48
C VAL A 132 -1.73 7.81 21.84
N LEU A 133 -2.74 7.45 22.64
CA LEU A 133 -3.01 8.05 23.95
C LEU A 133 -1.93 7.71 25.00
N ALA A 134 -1.30 6.54 24.92
CA ALA A 134 -0.27 6.10 25.86
C ALA A 134 0.94 7.06 25.92
N ASP A 135 1.17 7.68 27.07
CA ASP A 135 2.24 8.68 27.24
C ASP A 135 3.64 8.11 27.39
N THR A 136 3.84 7.37 28.50
CA THR A 136 5.15 6.89 28.96
C THR A 136 5.28 5.37 28.91
N ALA A 137 4.26 4.65 28.41
CA ALA A 137 4.22 3.20 28.36
C ALA A 137 4.66 2.64 26.99
N GLU A 138 5.95 2.76 26.67
CA GLU A 138 6.53 2.36 25.38
C GLU A 138 6.34 0.86 25.06
N ASN A 139 6.47 -0.01 26.06
CA ASN A 139 6.26 -1.45 25.89
C ASN A 139 4.80 -1.79 25.59
N ALA A 140 3.86 -1.14 26.30
CA ALA A 140 2.43 -1.27 26.01
C ALA A 140 2.11 -0.80 24.59
N ARG A 141 2.64 0.37 24.18
CA ARG A 141 2.42 0.91 22.83
C ARG A 141 2.87 -0.06 21.74
N ARG A 142 4.06 -0.66 21.90
CA ARG A 142 4.58 -1.65 20.95
C ARG A 142 3.69 -2.88 20.87
N THR A 143 3.24 -3.41 22.00
CA THR A 143 2.31 -4.55 22.04
C THR A 143 0.97 -4.22 21.38
N LEU A 144 0.41 -3.03 21.60
CA LEU A 144 -0.84 -2.60 20.98
C LEU A 144 -0.71 -2.48 19.46
N ILE A 145 0.35 -1.84 18.96
CA ILE A 145 0.60 -1.73 17.50
C ILE A 145 0.81 -3.11 16.88
N GLN A 146 1.56 -3.99 17.55
CA GLN A 146 1.78 -5.36 17.10
C GLN A 146 0.47 -6.14 17.03
N ASN A 147 -0.42 -5.99 18.01
CA ASN A 147 -1.72 -6.62 18.03
C ASN A 147 -2.60 -6.11 16.88
N ALA A 148 -2.63 -4.78 16.68
CA ALA A 148 -3.34 -4.18 15.56
C ALA A 148 -2.83 -4.67 14.20
N LEU A 149 -1.51 -4.83 14.01
CA LEU A 149 -0.91 -5.36 12.79
C LEU A 149 -1.35 -6.79 12.50
N VAL A 150 -1.39 -7.65 13.53
CA VAL A 150 -1.85 -9.03 13.38
C VAL A 150 -3.35 -9.07 13.06
N GLY A 151 -4.15 -8.25 13.76
CA GLY A 151 -5.59 -8.17 13.56
C GLY A 151 -6.02 -7.58 12.22
N SER A 152 -5.26 -6.63 11.65
CA SER A 152 -5.54 -6.05 10.32
C SER A 152 -5.15 -6.97 9.16
N GLY A 153 -4.33 -7.99 9.40
CA GLY A 153 -3.91 -8.99 8.42
C GLY A 153 -2.82 -8.55 7.44
N ASN A 154 -2.80 -7.28 7.01
CA ASN A 154 -1.75 -6.74 6.15
C ASN A 154 -1.34 -5.30 6.52
N LEU A 155 -0.16 -4.90 6.02
CA LEU A 155 0.44 -3.59 6.32
C LEU A 155 -0.36 -2.40 5.79
N SER A 156 -0.92 -2.51 4.58
CA SER A 156 -1.70 -1.41 3.98
C SER A 156 -2.94 -1.07 4.81
N ASP A 157 -3.68 -2.09 5.25
CA ASP A 157 -4.89 -1.91 6.06
C ASP A 157 -4.55 -1.38 7.46
N LEU A 158 -3.44 -1.82 8.05
CA LEU A 158 -2.94 -1.25 9.30
C LEU A 158 -2.68 0.26 9.16
N LEU A 159 -1.97 0.68 8.11
CA LEU A 159 -1.63 2.08 7.89
C LEU A 159 -2.90 2.94 7.65
N LEU A 160 -3.89 2.39 6.94
CA LEU A 160 -5.18 3.02 6.72
C LEU A 160 -5.95 3.23 8.04
N LEU A 161 -6.02 2.20 8.89
CA LEU A 161 -6.69 2.31 10.20
C LEU A 161 -5.91 3.22 11.15
N GLY A 162 -4.58 3.11 11.18
CA GLY A 162 -3.73 3.93 12.04
C GLY A 162 -3.74 5.41 11.67
N LYS A 163 -3.96 5.74 10.40
CA LYS A 163 -4.17 7.13 9.96
C LYS A 163 -5.33 7.79 10.72
N GLU A 164 -6.44 7.08 10.89
CA GLU A 164 -7.64 7.60 11.56
C GLU A 164 -7.40 7.81 13.07
N SER A 165 -6.60 6.95 13.71
CA SER A 165 -6.28 7.08 15.13
C SER A 165 -5.37 8.28 15.46
N PHE A 166 -4.69 8.88 14.49
CA PHE A 166 -3.90 10.09 14.74
C PHE A 166 -4.72 11.34 15.01
N THR A 167 -6.02 11.33 14.72
CA THR A 167 -6.94 12.40 15.14
C THR A 167 -6.87 12.66 16.65
N TYR A 168 -6.64 11.62 17.46
CA TYR A 168 -6.49 11.73 18.91
C TYR A 168 -5.24 12.51 19.36
N LEU A 169 -4.27 12.76 18.48
CA LEU A 169 -3.15 13.66 18.78
C LEU A 169 -3.62 15.11 19.05
N SER A 170 -4.77 15.51 18.51
CA SER A 170 -5.31 16.87 18.74
C SER A 170 -5.68 17.14 20.19
N ILE A 171 -5.93 16.09 20.99
CA ILE A 171 -6.21 16.19 22.43
C ILE A 171 -5.02 16.79 23.18
N ILE A 172 -3.79 16.58 22.69
CA ILE A 172 -2.57 17.15 23.26
C ILE A 172 -2.48 18.62 22.83
N GLU A 173 -2.63 19.56 23.78
CA GLU A 173 -2.69 21.00 23.51
C GLU A 173 -1.40 21.54 22.86
N SER A 174 -0.24 21.23 23.44
CA SER A 174 1.05 21.72 22.94
C SER A 174 1.48 20.97 21.68
N ALA A 175 1.67 21.71 20.58
CA ALA A 175 2.17 21.16 19.32
C ALA A 175 3.55 20.49 19.48
N GLU A 176 4.42 21.02 20.34
CA GLU A 176 5.74 20.42 20.59
C GLU A 176 5.62 19.08 21.32
N THR A 177 4.81 19.02 22.38
CA THR A 177 4.55 17.77 23.12
C THR A 177 3.88 16.74 22.22
N ARG A 178 2.93 17.18 21.39
CA ARG A 178 2.23 16.36 20.42
C ARG A 178 3.18 15.74 19.40
N MET A 179 4.09 16.52 18.82
CA MET A 179 5.05 15.99 17.85
C MET A 179 6.12 15.12 18.50
N LYS A 180 6.55 15.41 19.73
CA LYS A 180 7.41 14.48 20.51
C LYS A 180 6.70 13.15 20.78
N ARG A 181 5.39 13.17 21.02
CA ARG A 181 4.57 11.94 21.11
C ARG A 181 4.51 11.22 19.77
N ALA A 182 4.20 11.93 18.69
CA ALA A 182 4.16 11.37 17.34
C ALA A 182 5.48 10.69 16.94
N ARG A 183 6.63 11.28 17.32
CA ARG A 183 7.95 10.67 17.14
C ARG A 183 8.10 9.33 17.87
N ARG A 184 7.63 9.22 19.11
CA ARG A 184 7.65 7.94 19.85
C ARG A 184 6.72 6.90 19.22
N ILE A 185 5.57 7.34 18.71
CA ILE A 185 4.62 6.46 18.03
C ILE A 185 5.24 5.95 16.72
N THR A 186 5.68 6.84 15.83
CA THR A 186 6.30 6.48 14.55
C THR A 186 7.52 5.57 14.70
N ARG A 187 8.36 5.79 15.70
CA ARG A 187 9.46 4.87 16.05
C ARG A 187 8.97 3.48 16.44
N ALA A 188 7.93 3.38 17.26
CA ALA A 188 7.34 2.09 17.63
C ALA A 188 6.76 1.37 16.40
N TRP A 189 6.10 2.10 15.48
CA TRP A 189 5.63 1.53 14.21
C TRP A 189 6.78 0.98 13.35
N ASN A 190 7.85 1.76 13.19
CA ASN A 190 9.03 1.34 12.44
C ASN A 190 9.66 0.07 13.05
N GLU A 191 9.85 0.01 14.37
CA GLU A 191 10.36 -1.18 15.06
C GLU A 191 9.51 -2.43 14.80
N ILE A 192 8.18 -2.32 14.91
CA ILE A 192 7.26 -3.44 14.68
C ILE A 192 7.26 -3.88 13.21
N ILE A 193 7.20 -2.94 12.27
CA ILE A 193 7.12 -3.24 10.84
C ILE A 193 8.43 -3.82 10.32
N ARG A 194 9.58 -3.40 10.87
CA ARG A 194 10.88 -3.96 10.51
C ARG A 194 10.92 -5.48 10.68
N ASP A 195 10.27 -5.99 11.73
CA ASP A 195 10.27 -7.42 12.07
C ASP A 195 9.07 -8.18 11.45
N TRP A 196 8.14 -7.47 10.81
CA TRP A 196 6.99 -8.06 10.11
C TRP A 196 7.43 -8.85 8.87
N ASN A 197 6.83 -10.02 8.65
CA ASN A 197 7.07 -10.87 7.47
C ASN A 197 5.77 -11.35 6.79
N GLY A 198 4.62 -10.73 7.11
CA GLY A 198 3.34 -11.05 6.49
C GLY A 198 3.06 -10.24 5.23
N ASP A 199 1.78 -10.17 4.82
CA ASP A 199 1.38 -9.48 3.60
C ASP A 199 1.52 -7.95 3.73
N VAL A 200 1.87 -7.34 2.61
CA VAL A 200 1.98 -5.89 2.43
C VAL A 200 0.62 -5.28 2.08
N GLY A 201 -0.24 -6.03 1.38
CA GLY A 201 -1.51 -5.51 0.87
C GLY A 201 -1.37 -4.64 -0.38
N ASN A 202 -2.50 -4.08 -0.83
CA ASN A 202 -2.58 -3.26 -2.04
C ASN A 202 -2.44 -1.77 -1.71
N ASN A 203 -1.87 -0.98 -2.64
CA ASN A 203 -1.72 0.48 -2.51
C ASN A 203 -0.99 0.96 -1.25
N VAL A 204 -0.16 0.12 -0.63
CA VAL A 204 0.57 0.41 0.62
C VAL A 204 1.32 1.75 0.62
N GLY A 205 1.86 2.20 -0.53
CA GLY A 205 2.55 3.48 -0.62
C GLY A 205 1.62 4.68 -0.43
N LYS A 206 0.38 4.59 -0.92
CA LYS A 206 -0.67 5.59 -0.68
C LYS A 206 -1.10 5.57 0.77
N SER A 207 -1.30 4.38 1.34
CA SER A 207 -1.65 4.21 2.76
C SER A 207 -0.58 4.81 3.67
N LEU A 208 0.71 4.56 3.40
CA LEU A 208 1.84 5.13 4.13
C LEU A 208 1.93 6.65 3.98
N ALA A 209 1.71 7.17 2.78
CA ALA A 209 1.68 8.61 2.54
C ALA A 209 0.55 9.29 3.33
N GLY A 210 -0.66 8.69 3.33
CA GLY A 210 -1.80 9.17 4.11
C GLY A 210 -1.54 9.10 5.62
N TRP A 211 -0.92 8.02 6.09
CA TRP A 211 -0.50 7.83 7.48
C TRP A 211 0.48 8.91 7.93
N LEU A 212 1.52 9.20 7.13
CA LEU A 212 2.48 10.26 7.44
C LEU A 212 1.81 11.65 7.39
N HIS A 213 0.97 11.89 6.40
CA HIS A 213 0.26 13.17 6.27
C HIS A 213 -0.60 13.46 7.50
N ALA A 214 -1.37 12.48 7.98
CA ALA A 214 -2.20 12.62 9.17
C ALA A 214 -1.40 13.05 10.41
N ILE A 215 -0.16 12.57 10.56
CA ILE A 215 0.75 13.02 11.62
C ILE A 215 1.23 14.46 11.39
N LEU A 216 1.77 14.74 10.19
CA LEU A 216 2.42 16.02 9.91
C LEU A 216 1.46 17.21 9.95
N MET A 217 0.16 17.00 9.69
CA MET A 217 -0.88 18.04 9.78
C MET A 217 -1.04 18.61 11.20
N HIS A 218 -0.54 17.91 12.22
CA HIS A 218 -0.56 18.38 13.60
C HIS A 218 0.67 19.21 13.99
N SER A 219 1.65 19.34 13.11
CA SER A 219 2.90 20.07 13.36
C SER A 219 2.71 21.59 13.33
N SER A 220 3.69 22.31 13.87
CA SER A 220 3.78 23.78 13.79
C SER A 220 5.22 24.21 13.52
N PRO A 221 5.46 25.45 13.05
CA PRO A 221 6.81 25.96 12.83
C PRO A 221 7.68 26.03 14.09
N SER A 222 7.10 25.91 15.29
CA SER A 222 7.82 25.92 16.57
C SER A 222 8.38 24.55 16.95
N VAL A 223 8.02 23.49 16.22
CA VAL A 223 8.52 22.13 16.49
C VAL A 223 9.97 22.02 16.04
N GLU A 224 10.81 21.41 16.87
CA GLU A 224 12.22 21.18 16.57
C GLU A 224 12.41 20.35 15.30
N SER A 225 13.35 20.77 14.43
CA SER A 225 13.64 20.07 13.18
C SER A 225 13.98 18.59 13.38
N THR A 226 14.73 18.25 14.44
CA THR A 226 15.15 16.86 14.72
C THR A 226 13.95 15.94 14.92
N VAL A 227 12.91 16.40 15.62
CA VAL A 227 11.66 15.65 15.84
C VAL A 227 10.95 15.38 14.51
N MET A 228 10.92 16.37 13.62
CA MET A 228 10.30 16.25 12.30
C MET A 228 11.09 15.31 11.38
N ILE A 229 12.42 15.41 11.40
CA ILE A 229 13.31 14.54 10.63
C ILE A 229 13.14 13.09 11.07
N ASP A 230 13.14 12.82 12.38
CA ASP A 230 12.96 11.47 12.92
C ASP A 230 11.63 10.83 12.47
N ILE A 231 10.52 11.59 12.50
CA ILE A 231 9.19 11.10 12.06
C ILE A 231 9.20 10.74 10.57
N VAL A 232 9.81 11.59 9.74
CA VAL A 232 9.93 11.34 8.30
C VAL A 232 10.83 10.14 8.04
N ASP A 233 11.92 10.02 8.78
CA ASP A 233 12.86 8.91 8.67
C ASP A 233 12.23 7.57 9.04
N ASP A 234 11.42 7.52 10.09
CA ASP A 234 10.66 6.32 10.44
C ASP A 234 9.68 5.92 9.32
N ALA A 235 9.04 6.90 8.66
CA ALA A 235 8.19 6.62 7.49
C ALA A 235 9.01 6.14 6.26
N LEU A 236 10.20 6.70 6.03
CA LEU A 236 11.11 6.24 4.97
C LEU A 236 11.67 4.84 5.25
N ALA A 237 11.91 4.49 6.51
CA ALA A 237 12.29 3.15 6.93
C ALA A 237 11.17 2.14 6.64
N ILE A 238 9.91 2.48 6.96
CA ILE A 238 8.73 1.66 6.63
C ILE A 238 8.58 1.49 5.11
N LEU A 239 8.83 2.55 4.32
CA LEU A 239 8.85 2.46 2.86
C LEU A 239 9.90 1.47 2.35
N ILE A 240 11.13 1.54 2.89
CA ILE A 240 12.20 0.61 2.51
C ILE A 240 11.79 -0.82 2.86
N ARG A 241 11.26 -1.05 4.05
CA ARG A 241 10.79 -2.36 4.48
C ARG A 241 9.66 -2.90 3.60
N THR A 242 8.75 -2.02 3.17
CA THR A 242 7.68 -2.35 2.22
C THR A 242 8.22 -2.85 0.87
N ILE A 243 9.31 -2.25 0.38
CA ILE A 243 9.99 -2.69 -0.84
C ILE A 243 10.72 -4.01 -0.62
N GLU A 244 11.36 -4.20 0.54
CA GLU A 244 12.03 -5.46 0.89
C GLU A 244 11.07 -6.64 0.96
N LEU A 245 9.89 -6.43 1.57
CA LEU A 245 8.84 -7.46 1.67
C LEU A 245 8.29 -7.83 0.29
N ARG A 246 8.18 -6.85 -0.61
CA ARG A 246 7.65 -7.07 -1.96
C ARG A 246 8.32 -6.17 -2.99
N PHE A 247 9.38 -6.68 -3.61
CA PHE A 247 10.22 -5.93 -4.56
C PHE A 247 9.45 -5.30 -5.72
N SER A 248 8.32 -5.89 -6.17
CA SER A 248 7.50 -5.30 -7.24
C SER A 248 7.05 -3.87 -6.93
N ASN A 249 6.91 -3.52 -5.65
CA ASN A 249 6.58 -2.16 -5.21
C ASN A 249 7.69 -1.15 -5.56
N ALA A 250 8.96 -1.56 -5.68
CA ALA A 250 10.05 -0.66 -6.05
C ALA A 250 9.86 -0.01 -7.44
N LEU A 251 9.12 -0.67 -8.35
CA LEU A 251 8.89 -0.22 -9.72
C LEU A 251 7.59 0.60 -9.88
N LEU A 252 6.84 0.81 -8.80
CA LEU A 252 5.60 1.58 -8.80
C LEU A 252 5.88 2.98 -8.24
N ALA A 253 5.53 4.03 -8.99
CA ALA A 253 5.67 5.40 -8.50
C ALA A 253 4.82 5.66 -7.24
N ASP A 254 3.63 5.03 -7.18
CA ASP A 254 2.71 5.11 -6.05
C ASP A 254 3.31 4.62 -4.73
N THR A 255 4.31 3.74 -4.78
CA THR A 255 5.02 3.26 -3.60
C THR A 255 5.77 4.39 -2.89
N TYR A 256 6.26 5.39 -3.63
CA TYR A 256 7.12 6.45 -3.12
C TYR A 256 6.38 7.74 -2.73
N GLN A 257 5.05 7.73 -2.68
CA GLN A 257 4.24 8.94 -2.40
C GLN A 257 4.55 9.61 -1.04
N VAL A 258 5.17 8.89 -0.11
CA VAL A 258 5.69 9.48 1.14
C VAL A 258 6.65 10.65 0.88
N LEU A 259 7.45 10.60 -0.20
CA LEU A 259 8.35 11.69 -0.59
C LEU A 259 7.61 12.95 -0.99
N GLU A 260 6.46 12.79 -1.63
CA GLU A 260 5.59 13.88 -2.03
C GLU A 260 4.95 14.56 -0.83
N VAL A 261 4.40 13.78 0.10
CA VAL A 261 3.85 14.30 1.35
C VAL A 261 4.92 15.06 2.12
N SER A 262 6.10 14.46 2.33
CA SER A 262 7.20 15.12 3.04
C SER A 262 7.64 16.41 2.34
N ARG A 263 7.76 16.41 1.01
CA ARG A 263 8.20 17.59 0.26
C ARG A 263 7.18 18.73 0.29
N ASN A 264 5.88 18.40 0.27
CA ASN A 264 4.81 19.39 0.20
C ASN A 264 4.45 19.97 1.58
N VAL A 265 4.49 19.16 2.63
CA VAL A 265 4.11 19.59 3.99
C VAL A 265 5.28 20.29 4.70
N LEU A 266 6.52 19.83 4.50
CA LEU A 266 7.69 20.44 5.15
C LEU A 266 8.14 21.70 4.43
N SER A 267 8.66 22.67 5.18
CA SER A 267 9.26 23.86 4.60
C SER A 267 10.50 23.52 3.76
N SER A 268 10.86 24.38 2.81
CA SER A 268 12.06 24.19 1.98
C SER A 268 13.35 24.05 2.81
N SER A 269 13.45 24.76 3.95
CA SER A 269 14.60 24.64 4.86
C SER A 269 14.64 23.26 5.50
N LEU A 270 13.52 22.83 6.08
CA LEU A 270 13.42 21.55 6.77
C LEU A 270 13.62 20.37 5.81
N TRP A 271 13.13 20.45 4.57
CA TRP A 271 13.44 19.45 3.54
C TRP A 271 14.93 19.40 3.17
N GLY A 272 15.61 20.56 3.21
CA GLY A 272 17.06 20.64 3.05
C GLY A 272 17.79 19.93 4.19
N GLU A 273 17.31 20.08 5.42
CA GLU A 273 17.83 19.39 6.61
C GLU A 273 17.58 17.87 6.50
N VAL A 274 16.36 17.43 6.14
CA VAL A 274 16.07 16.02 5.84
C VAL A 274 17.03 15.48 4.76
N ASN A 275 17.32 16.25 3.71
CA ASN A 275 18.25 15.80 2.66
C ASN A 275 19.69 15.58 3.13
N ARG A 276 20.08 16.27 4.21
CA ARG A 276 21.43 16.23 4.78
C ARG A 276 21.54 15.20 5.91
N ASP A 277 20.55 15.16 6.78
CA ASP A 277 20.62 14.50 8.09
C ASP A 277 19.82 13.19 8.15
N SER A 278 18.95 12.92 7.17
CA SER A 278 18.18 11.67 7.10
C SER A 278 19.08 10.43 6.95
N GLU A 279 18.82 9.42 7.77
CA GLU A 279 19.48 8.12 7.72
C GLU A 279 18.98 7.29 6.51
N PHE A 280 17.67 7.35 6.22
CA PHE A 280 17.02 6.43 5.28
C PHE A 280 16.82 7.00 3.87
N LEU A 281 16.75 8.32 3.71
CA LEU A 281 16.56 8.97 2.40
C LEU A 281 17.65 8.59 1.37
N PRO A 282 18.95 8.45 1.71
CA PRO A 282 19.96 7.96 0.77
C PRO A 282 19.62 6.59 0.18
N ARG A 283 19.07 5.68 1.00
CA ARG A 283 18.67 4.35 0.55
C ARG A 283 17.43 4.39 -0.34
N VAL A 284 16.46 5.26 -0.02
CA VAL A 284 15.30 5.51 -0.90
C VAL A 284 15.74 6.08 -2.26
N LYS A 285 16.68 7.03 -2.28
CA LYS A 285 17.28 7.56 -3.53
C LYS A 285 17.93 6.44 -4.35
N THR A 286 18.62 5.50 -3.70
CA THR A 286 19.20 4.34 -4.38
C THR A 286 18.12 3.43 -4.98
N ASN A 287 17.07 3.09 -4.23
CA ASN A 287 15.96 2.28 -4.73
C ASN A 287 15.28 2.91 -5.96
N LEU A 288 15.06 4.23 -5.96
CA LEU A 288 14.48 4.94 -7.10
C LEU A 288 15.39 4.94 -8.34
N LYS A 289 16.71 5.10 -8.16
CA LYS A 289 17.67 5.01 -9.27
C LYS A 289 17.75 3.60 -9.85
N GLU A 290 17.73 2.58 -9.00
CA GLU A 290 17.70 1.17 -9.42
C GLU A 290 16.40 0.86 -10.16
N ALA A 291 15.25 1.34 -9.65
CA ALA A 291 13.98 1.21 -10.34
C ALA A 291 14.01 1.85 -11.74
N ALA A 292 14.59 3.05 -11.85
CA ALA A 292 14.79 3.72 -13.14
C ALA A 292 15.68 2.90 -14.08
N LEU A 293 16.77 2.32 -13.58
CA LEU A 293 17.68 1.48 -14.36
C LEU A 293 16.99 0.20 -14.84
N VAL A 294 16.24 -0.48 -13.96
CA VAL A 294 15.46 -1.68 -14.31
C VAL A 294 14.43 -1.36 -15.41
N LEU A 295 13.71 -0.24 -15.28
CA LEU A 295 12.78 0.21 -16.32
C LEU A 295 13.51 0.51 -17.64
N ALA A 296 14.66 1.18 -17.59
CA ALA A 296 15.46 1.46 -18.77
C ALA A 296 15.91 0.17 -19.47
N ARG A 297 16.35 -0.85 -18.73
CA ARG A 297 16.72 -2.17 -19.27
C ARG A 297 15.54 -2.92 -19.90
N GLN A 298 14.33 -2.61 -19.47
CA GLN A 298 13.09 -3.10 -20.08
C GLN A 298 12.66 -2.28 -21.31
N ASN A 299 13.49 -1.34 -21.78
CA ASN A 299 13.16 -0.36 -22.82
C ASN A 299 11.94 0.50 -22.47
N ARG A 300 11.79 0.85 -21.19
CA ARG A 300 10.68 1.64 -20.67
C ARG A 300 11.15 2.99 -20.14
N THR A 301 10.24 3.94 -20.22
CA THR A 301 10.35 5.29 -19.66
C THR A 301 9.14 5.54 -18.76
N ASP A 302 9.31 6.27 -17.65
CA ASP A 302 8.25 6.49 -16.66
C ASP A 302 8.37 7.89 -16.04
N ASN A 303 7.47 8.79 -16.44
CA ASN A 303 7.42 10.15 -15.92
C ASN A 303 7.13 10.21 -14.42
N ASN A 304 6.33 9.27 -13.90
CA ASN A 304 5.91 9.27 -12.51
C ASN A 304 7.07 8.84 -11.59
N ILE A 305 7.87 7.85 -12.01
CA ILE A 305 9.13 7.54 -11.31
C ILE A 305 10.11 8.71 -11.38
N MET A 306 10.24 9.38 -12.53
CA MET A 306 11.09 10.57 -12.65
C MET A 306 10.62 11.74 -11.74
N LYS A 307 9.31 11.93 -11.61
CA LYS A 307 8.71 12.90 -10.67
C LYS A 307 9.08 12.55 -9.22
N GLN A 308 8.91 11.28 -8.80
CA GLN A 308 9.27 10.86 -7.43
C GLN A 308 10.77 10.95 -7.16
N LEU A 309 11.60 10.56 -8.13
CA LEU A 309 13.05 10.76 -8.06
C LEU A 309 13.40 12.25 -7.90
N SER A 310 12.72 13.15 -8.61
CA SER A 310 12.93 14.59 -8.45
C SER A 310 12.55 15.10 -7.06
N LYS A 311 11.48 14.55 -6.46
CA LYS A 311 11.04 14.90 -5.10
C LYS A 311 12.01 14.41 -4.04
N ALA A 312 12.70 13.29 -4.26
CA ALA A 312 13.69 12.75 -3.33
C ALA A 312 14.93 13.66 -3.12
N TYR A 313 15.24 14.55 -4.06
CA TYR A 313 16.38 15.46 -3.98
C TYR A 313 15.96 16.87 -3.56
N TYR A 314 16.92 17.67 -3.10
CA TYR A 314 16.67 19.08 -2.81
C TYR A 314 16.35 19.88 -4.09
N SER A 315 17.05 19.59 -5.20
CA SER A 315 16.82 20.25 -6.49
C SER A 315 16.90 19.30 -7.68
N LYS A 316 16.16 19.61 -8.75
CA LYS A 316 16.19 18.87 -10.02
C LYS A 316 17.60 18.81 -10.64
N ALA A 317 18.44 19.82 -10.36
CA ALA A 317 19.83 19.88 -10.84
C ALA A 317 20.71 18.76 -10.26
N GLN A 318 20.36 18.19 -9.10
CA GLN A 318 21.09 17.09 -8.48
C GLN A 318 20.71 15.71 -9.04
N VAL A 319 19.51 15.59 -9.61
CA VAL A 319 18.96 14.31 -10.11
C VAL A 319 19.77 13.80 -11.30
N ILE A 320 20.03 14.66 -12.28
CA ILE A 320 20.70 14.26 -13.53
C ILE A 320 22.13 13.76 -13.30
N PRO A 321 23.01 14.48 -12.56
CA PRO A 321 24.33 13.96 -12.24
C PRO A 321 24.28 12.65 -11.45
N ALA A 322 23.28 12.47 -10.58
CA ALA A 322 23.12 11.24 -9.82
C ALA A 322 22.73 10.05 -10.71
N LEU A 323 21.81 10.25 -11.66
CA LEU A 323 21.44 9.25 -12.67
C LEU A 323 22.60 8.92 -13.61
N LYS A 324 23.32 9.94 -14.12
CA LYS A 324 24.49 9.72 -14.98
C LYS A 324 25.53 8.81 -14.34
N ARG A 325 25.89 9.08 -13.08
CA ARG A 325 26.83 8.23 -12.32
C ARG A 325 26.32 6.82 -12.11
N HIS A 326 25.01 6.66 -11.95
CA HIS A 326 24.41 5.34 -11.70
C HIS A 326 24.24 4.50 -12.97
N PHE A 327 24.06 5.16 -14.13
CA PHE A 327 23.89 4.51 -15.43
C PHE A 327 25.22 4.31 -16.17
N ASP A 328 26.36 4.68 -15.57
CA ASP A 328 27.65 4.76 -16.26
C ASP A 328 28.09 3.40 -16.81
N ASP A 329 27.92 2.35 -16.00
CA ASP A 329 28.28 0.96 -16.34
C ASP A 329 27.28 0.27 -17.28
N SER A 330 26.15 0.92 -17.61
CA SER A 330 25.05 0.28 -18.36
C SER A 330 25.10 0.63 -19.85
N GLN A 331 26.07 0.07 -20.55
CA GLN A 331 26.27 0.29 -22.01
C GLN A 331 25.27 -0.47 -22.89
N GLU A 332 24.57 -1.45 -22.33
CA GLU A 332 23.58 -2.29 -22.99
C GLU A 332 22.25 -1.58 -23.29
N LEU A 333 22.02 -0.40 -22.71
CA LEU A 333 20.77 0.34 -22.84
C LEU A 333 20.58 0.90 -24.25
N ASP A 334 19.33 0.88 -24.73
CA ASP A 334 18.97 1.60 -25.95
C ASP A 334 19.37 3.09 -25.83
N PRO A 335 20.11 3.67 -26.79
CA PRO A 335 20.60 5.04 -26.70
C PRO A 335 19.52 6.09 -26.48
N GLN A 336 18.33 5.90 -27.08
CA GLN A 336 17.22 6.86 -26.96
C GLN A 336 16.55 6.77 -25.59
N ILE A 337 16.38 5.55 -25.06
CA ILE A 337 15.86 5.33 -23.70
C ILE A 337 16.83 5.88 -22.66
N ARG A 338 18.14 5.63 -22.83
CA ARG A 338 19.19 6.16 -21.98
C ARG A 338 19.18 7.69 -22.00
N GLU A 339 19.13 8.30 -23.18
CA GLU A 339 19.06 9.74 -23.33
C GLU A 339 17.84 10.34 -22.62
N TRP A 340 16.67 9.71 -22.73
CA TRP A 340 15.45 10.16 -22.05
C TRP A 340 15.61 10.22 -20.52
N TRP A 341 16.14 9.14 -19.91
CA TRP A 341 16.38 9.09 -18.46
C TRP A 341 17.44 10.12 -18.04
N LEU A 342 18.53 10.25 -18.81
CA LEU A 342 19.63 11.19 -18.52
C LEU A 342 19.28 12.66 -18.79
N ASN A 343 18.21 12.93 -19.52
CA ASN A 343 17.66 14.28 -19.72
C ASN A 343 16.50 14.61 -18.77
N GLY A 344 16.22 13.74 -17.80
CA GLY A 344 15.19 13.99 -16.78
C GLY A 344 13.77 13.89 -17.32
N GLY A 345 13.56 13.04 -18.32
CA GLY A 345 12.25 12.80 -18.91
C GLY A 345 11.83 13.80 -19.99
N LYS A 346 12.73 14.69 -20.44
CA LYS A 346 12.43 15.63 -21.53
C LYS A 346 12.36 14.89 -22.87
N GLN A 347 11.28 15.12 -23.61
CA GLN A 347 11.02 14.48 -24.91
C GLN A 347 12.04 14.92 -25.97
N VAL A 348 12.63 13.95 -26.68
CA VAL A 348 13.06 14.14 -28.07
C VAL A 348 11.84 13.78 -28.91
N ALA A 349 11.14 14.79 -29.43
CA ALA A 349 9.93 14.57 -30.23
C ALA A 349 10.30 13.84 -31.53
N SER A 350 10.04 12.53 -31.58
CA SER A 350 9.95 11.78 -32.82
C SER A 350 8.49 11.86 -33.29
N THR A 351 8.13 12.96 -33.97
CA THR A 351 6.91 13.03 -34.78
C THR A 351 7.09 12.13 -36.00
N LYS A 352 6.87 10.83 -35.84
CA LYS A 352 6.61 9.92 -36.95
C LYS A 352 5.12 9.60 -36.92
N GLU A 353 4.42 9.98 -37.97
CA GLU A 353 3.09 9.44 -38.21
C GLU A 353 3.20 7.90 -38.28
N PRO A 354 2.28 7.16 -37.66
CA PRO A 354 2.29 5.71 -37.74
C PRO A 354 1.97 5.30 -39.19
N VAL A 355 3.01 5.09 -40.00
CA VAL A 355 2.87 4.51 -41.33
C VAL A 355 2.46 3.05 -41.15
N HIS A 356 1.36 2.67 -41.80
CA HIS A 356 0.91 1.28 -41.85
C HIS A 356 1.95 0.48 -42.63
N THR A 357 2.90 -0.14 -41.92
CA THR A 357 3.86 -1.06 -42.54
C THR A 357 3.11 -2.35 -42.83
N LEU A 358 2.75 -2.55 -44.09
CA LEU A 358 2.28 -3.85 -44.58
C LEU A 358 3.36 -4.88 -44.22
N GLY A 359 3.03 -5.80 -43.33
CA GLY A 359 3.97 -6.85 -42.92
C GLY A 359 4.37 -7.72 -44.12
N ASN A 360 5.59 -8.26 -44.07
CA ASN A 360 6.13 -9.06 -45.17
C ASN A 360 5.58 -10.50 -45.21
N SER A 361 4.82 -10.92 -44.20
CA SER A 361 4.21 -12.25 -44.14
C SER A 361 2.73 -12.22 -44.51
N GLU A 362 2.26 -13.31 -45.13
CA GLU A 362 0.85 -13.52 -45.50
C GLU A 362 -0.09 -13.33 -44.30
N ASP A 363 0.29 -13.83 -43.11
CA ASP A 363 -0.52 -13.70 -41.90
C ASP A 363 -0.65 -12.24 -41.43
N GLN A 364 0.41 -11.44 -41.58
CA GLN A 364 0.38 -10.02 -41.25
C GLN A 364 -0.44 -9.22 -42.27
N GLN A 365 -0.40 -9.59 -43.55
CA GLN A 365 -1.20 -8.95 -44.60
C GLN A 365 -2.69 -9.26 -44.41
N ILE A 366 -3.04 -10.53 -44.16
CA ILE A 366 -4.42 -10.93 -43.86
C ILE A 366 -4.89 -10.27 -42.56
N GLY A 367 -4.05 -10.21 -41.52
CA GLY A 367 -4.37 -9.52 -40.27
C GLY A 367 -4.58 -8.02 -40.45
N SER A 368 -3.74 -7.37 -41.26
CA SER A 368 -3.87 -5.94 -41.59
C SER A 368 -5.15 -5.65 -42.35
N LEU A 369 -5.50 -6.50 -43.32
CA LEU A 369 -6.74 -6.42 -44.09
C LEU A 369 -7.97 -6.61 -43.19
N LEU A 370 -7.92 -7.59 -42.27
CA LEU A 370 -9.01 -7.85 -41.32
C LEU A 370 -9.30 -6.61 -40.47
N ILE A 371 -8.26 -5.98 -39.91
CA ILE A 371 -8.40 -4.74 -39.15
C ILE A 371 -9.05 -3.63 -40.01
N GLN A 372 -8.56 -3.39 -41.23
CA GLN A 372 -9.08 -2.31 -42.09
C GLN A 372 -10.55 -2.50 -42.47
N VAL A 373 -10.92 -3.75 -42.74
CA VAL A 373 -12.31 -4.13 -43.02
C VAL A 373 -13.20 -3.85 -41.81
N GLU A 374 -12.77 -4.23 -40.61
CA GLU A 374 -13.63 -4.09 -39.43
C GLU A 374 -13.74 -2.62 -38.97
N THR A 375 -12.65 -1.86 -39.04
CA THR A 375 -12.70 -0.41 -38.73
C THR A 375 -13.58 0.35 -39.71
N SER A 376 -13.63 -0.07 -40.99
CA SER A 376 -14.40 0.61 -42.04
C SER A 376 -15.86 0.14 -42.11
N GLN A 377 -16.22 -0.95 -41.43
CA GLN A 377 -17.55 -1.55 -41.55
C GLN A 377 -18.67 -0.62 -41.08
N ASN A 378 -18.53 -0.01 -39.91
CA ASN A 378 -19.53 0.94 -39.41
C ASN A 378 -19.73 2.14 -40.35
N THR A 379 -18.65 2.62 -40.97
CA THR A 379 -18.73 3.72 -41.95
C THR A 379 -19.47 3.28 -43.20
N MET A 380 -19.19 2.09 -43.71
CA MET A 380 -19.85 1.58 -44.92
C MET A 380 -21.33 1.27 -44.68
N GLU A 381 -21.68 0.68 -43.53
CA GLU A 381 -23.08 0.45 -43.14
C GLU A 381 -23.85 1.77 -42.99
N LYS A 382 -23.21 2.84 -42.49
CA LYS A 382 -23.80 4.18 -42.45
C LYS A 382 -23.99 4.78 -43.83
N LEU A 383 -23.02 4.63 -44.75
CA LEU A 383 -23.17 5.07 -46.13
C LEU A 383 -24.37 4.40 -46.80
N GLU A 384 -24.52 3.09 -46.60
CA GLU A 384 -25.66 2.34 -47.15
C GLU A 384 -27.00 2.75 -46.52
N ARG A 385 -27.07 2.90 -45.19
CA ARG A 385 -28.35 3.19 -44.52
C ARG A 385 -28.77 4.66 -44.58
N ALA A 386 -27.82 5.59 -44.58
CA ALA A 386 -28.10 7.03 -44.46
C ALA A 386 -27.95 7.79 -45.79
N VAL A 387 -26.99 7.41 -46.64
CA VAL A 387 -26.67 8.16 -47.86
C VAL A 387 -27.40 7.61 -49.08
N VAL A 388 -27.50 6.28 -49.22
CA VAL A 388 -28.19 5.66 -50.37
C VAL A 388 -29.65 6.10 -50.49
N PRO A 389 -30.50 6.11 -49.43
CA PRO A 389 -31.91 6.53 -49.57
C PRO A 389 -32.07 7.98 -50.00
N PHE A 390 -31.15 8.86 -49.59
CA PHE A 390 -31.14 10.25 -50.01
C PHE A 390 -30.77 10.38 -51.49
N LEU A 391 -29.73 9.68 -51.92
CA LEU A 391 -29.31 9.64 -53.32
C LEU A 391 -30.36 8.98 -54.21
N GLU A 392 -31.12 8.00 -53.73
CA GLU A 392 -32.21 7.38 -54.51
C GLU A 392 -33.28 8.41 -54.91
N ILE A 393 -33.46 9.48 -54.12
CA ILE A 393 -34.40 10.57 -54.41
C ILE A 393 -33.76 11.64 -55.32
N SER A 394 -32.50 11.99 -55.07
CA SER A 394 -31.84 13.12 -55.74
C SER A 394 -31.04 12.76 -57.00
N ASP A 395 -30.38 11.59 -57.02
CA ASP A 395 -29.53 11.09 -58.11
C ASP A 395 -29.48 9.54 -58.09
N PRO A 396 -30.46 8.88 -58.74
CA PRO A 396 -30.57 7.42 -58.74
C PRO A 396 -29.33 6.68 -59.31
N PRO A 397 -28.66 7.15 -60.38
CA PRO A 397 -27.40 6.58 -60.83
C PRO A 397 -26.30 6.54 -59.75
N LEU A 398 -26.09 7.63 -59.01
CA LEU A 398 -25.11 7.66 -57.91
C LEU A 398 -25.51 6.74 -56.76
N ALA A 399 -26.79 6.67 -56.41
CA ALA A 399 -27.29 5.75 -55.40
C ALA A 399 -26.95 4.29 -55.72
N SER A 400 -27.14 3.90 -56.99
CA SER A 400 -26.79 2.56 -57.47
C SER A 400 -25.28 2.26 -57.35
N THR A 401 -24.45 3.28 -57.53
CA THR A 401 -22.98 3.17 -57.43
C THR A 401 -22.54 2.99 -55.98
N VAL A 402 -23.09 3.80 -55.06
CA VAL A 402 -22.79 3.68 -53.61
C VAL A 402 -23.29 2.35 -53.06
N LYS A 403 -24.47 1.89 -53.48
CA LYS A 403 -25.01 0.58 -53.09
C LYS A 403 -24.12 -0.59 -53.54
N LYS A 404 -23.63 -0.54 -54.79
CA LYS A 404 -22.64 -1.51 -55.30
C LYS A 404 -21.33 -1.46 -54.51
N ALA A 405 -20.85 -0.27 -54.16
CA ALA A 405 -19.64 -0.11 -53.35
C ALA A 405 -19.79 -0.71 -51.94
N SER A 406 -20.93 -0.46 -51.27
CA SER A 406 -21.24 -1.06 -49.97
C SER A 406 -21.34 -2.59 -50.05
N SER A 407 -22.05 -3.11 -51.05
CA SER A 407 -22.19 -4.56 -51.26
C SER A 407 -20.84 -5.22 -51.54
N GLY A 408 -20.01 -4.62 -52.42
CA GLY A 408 -18.66 -5.10 -52.70
C GLY A 408 -17.75 -5.06 -51.47
N PHE A 409 -17.88 -4.05 -50.62
CA PHE A 409 -17.19 -4.01 -49.33
C PHE A 409 -17.66 -5.12 -48.38
N GLY A 410 -18.96 -5.41 -48.33
CA GLY A 410 -19.51 -6.54 -47.58
C GLY A 410 -18.91 -7.89 -48.01
N ASP A 411 -18.76 -8.10 -49.33
CA ASP A 411 -18.11 -9.30 -49.87
C ASP A 411 -16.62 -9.37 -49.49
N MET A 412 -15.89 -8.26 -49.63
CA MET A 412 -14.49 -8.17 -49.19
C MET A 412 -14.36 -8.47 -47.70
N SER A 413 -15.29 -7.97 -46.89
CA SER A 413 -15.32 -8.21 -45.44
C SER A 413 -15.48 -9.69 -45.10
N ARG A 414 -16.41 -10.37 -45.78
CA ARG A 414 -16.64 -11.81 -45.63
C ARG A 414 -15.40 -12.62 -46.01
N ILE A 415 -14.75 -12.28 -47.13
CA ILE A 415 -13.54 -12.96 -47.60
C ILE A 415 -12.38 -12.75 -46.61
N ALA A 416 -12.16 -11.51 -46.13
CA ALA A 416 -11.11 -11.22 -45.16
C ALA A 416 -11.28 -12.02 -43.87
N ARG A 417 -12.51 -12.11 -43.33
CA ARG A 417 -12.82 -12.95 -42.16
C ARG A 417 -12.58 -14.44 -42.42
N GLN A 418 -12.93 -14.93 -43.60
CA GLN A 418 -12.71 -16.33 -43.96
C GLN A 418 -11.20 -16.65 -44.01
N LEU A 419 -10.40 -15.78 -44.65
CA LEU A 419 -8.95 -15.93 -44.71
C LEU A 419 -8.32 -15.90 -43.30
N ALA A 420 -8.76 -14.98 -42.45
CA ALA A 420 -8.31 -14.90 -41.06
C ALA A 420 -8.62 -16.19 -40.27
N ARG A 421 -9.84 -16.72 -40.41
CA ARG A 421 -10.24 -17.99 -39.77
C ARG A 421 -9.39 -19.16 -40.26
N MET A 422 -9.16 -19.27 -41.57
CA MET A 422 -8.32 -20.34 -42.15
C MET A 422 -6.89 -20.30 -41.60
N ARG A 423 -6.36 -19.10 -41.31
CA ARG A 423 -5.01 -18.89 -40.77
C ARG A 423 -4.96 -18.82 -39.24
N LYS A 424 -6.10 -19.04 -38.56
CA LYS A 424 -6.26 -18.97 -37.09
C LYS A 424 -5.81 -17.64 -36.50
N LEU A 425 -6.19 -16.55 -37.15
CA LEU A 425 -5.97 -15.19 -36.69
C LEU A 425 -7.15 -14.75 -35.82
N SER A 426 -6.87 -14.14 -34.67
CA SER A 426 -7.88 -13.57 -33.78
C SER A 426 -7.46 -12.17 -33.33
N HIS A 427 -8.44 -11.41 -32.83
CA HIS A 427 -8.19 -10.11 -32.22
C HIS A 427 -7.54 -10.26 -30.85
N THR A 428 -6.93 -9.17 -30.40
CA THR A 428 -6.45 -9.04 -29.01
C THR A 428 -7.59 -8.83 -28.01
N ASP A 429 -8.79 -8.41 -28.46
CA ASP A 429 -9.99 -8.15 -27.65
C ASP A 429 -9.74 -7.17 -26.48
N ASN A 430 -8.85 -6.20 -26.69
CA ASN A 430 -8.43 -5.23 -25.70
C ASN A 430 -8.96 -3.82 -25.99
N LEU A 431 -9.75 -3.62 -27.06
CA LEU A 431 -10.29 -2.32 -27.44
C LEU A 431 -10.97 -1.61 -26.25
N GLY A 432 -10.56 -0.37 -26.00
CA GLY A 432 -11.05 0.47 -24.90
C GLY A 432 -10.40 0.21 -23.54
N GLN A 433 -9.65 -0.89 -23.36
CA GLN A 433 -8.97 -1.19 -22.10
C GLN A 433 -7.76 -0.28 -21.87
N VAL A 434 -7.47 0.00 -20.59
CA VAL A 434 -6.25 0.70 -20.16
C VAL A 434 -5.21 -0.33 -19.75
N LEU A 435 -4.09 -0.37 -20.47
CA LEU A 435 -3.01 -1.34 -20.30
C LEU A 435 -1.69 -0.63 -19.99
N GLU A 436 -0.73 -1.39 -19.45
CA GLU A 436 0.65 -0.92 -19.31
C GLU A 436 1.33 -0.86 -20.69
N TYR A 437 1.97 0.27 -20.99
CA TYR A 437 2.58 0.50 -22.30
C TYR A 437 3.84 -0.34 -22.47
N ASN A 438 3.86 -1.14 -23.53
CA ASN A 438 5.01 -1.92 -23.96
C ASN A 438 5.25 -1.67 -25.46
N PRO A 439 6.33 -0.97 -25.86
CA PRO A 439 6.62 -0.69 -27.27
C PRO A 439 6.80 -1.94 -28.14
N MET A 440 7.14 -3.09 -27.54
CA MET A 440 7.24 -4.36 -28.27
C MET A 440 5.86 -4.92 -28.66
N GLN A 441 4.83 -4.64 -27.87
CA GLN A 441 3.49 -5.18 -28.04
C GLN A 441 2.49 -4.15 -28.56
N HIS A 442 2.73 -2.86 -28.36
CA HIS A 442 1.81 -1.77 -28.67
C HIS A 442 2.43 -0.77 -29.65
N GLU A 443 1.60 -0.23 -30.55
CA GLU A 443 1.98 0.85 -31.47
C GLU A 443 1.25 2.14 -31.04
N MET A 444 2.00 3.20 -30.74
CA MET A 444 1.41 4.42 -30.20
C MET A 444 1.01 5.39 -31.32
N LEU A 445 -0.22 5.94 -31.25
CA LEU A 445 -0.67 6.97 -32.18
C LEU A 445 0.16 8.26 -32.03
N GLY A 446 0.60 8.81 -33.17
CA GLY A 446 1.51 9.95 -33.23
C GLY A 446 2.99 9.61 -32.99
N GLY A 447 3.33 8.32 -33.01
CA GLY A 447 4.68 7.82 -32.77
C GLY A 447 4.92 7.46 -31.31
N HIS A 448 6.07 6.83 -31.04
CA HIS A 448 6.47 6.50 -29.68
C HIS A 448 6.64 7.78 -28.84
N LYS A 449 5.78 7.97 -27.83
CA LYS A 449 5.90 9.05 -26.85
C LYS A 449 6.59 8.52 -25.61
N TYR A 450 7.74 9.10 -25.29
CA TYR A 450 8.47 8.78 -24.08
C TYR A 450 7.73 9.28 -22.83
N GLY A 451 7.85 8.53 -21.74
CA GLY A 451 7.32 8.84 -20.41
C GLY A 451 5.90 8.34 -20.14
N VAL A 452 5.26 7.68 -21.10
CA VAL A 452 3.89 7.14 -20.99
C VAL A 452 3.92 5.73 -20.38
N ARG A 453 3.28 5.56 -19.22
CA ARG A 453 3.16 4.24 -18.54
C ARG A 453 1.86 3.52 -18.88
N LYS A 454 0.74 4.23 -18.90
CA LYS A 454 -0.59 3.67 -19.20
C LYS A 454 -1.08 4.17 -20.54
N VAL A 455 -1.67 3.27 -21.30
CA VAL A 455 -2.22 3.56 -22.63
C VAL A 455 -3.60 2.98 -22.76
N ARG A 456 -4.46 3.65 -23.50
CA ARG A 456 -5.78 3.14 -23.88
C ARG A 456 -5.70 2.53 -25.27
N VAL A 457 -6.23 1.33 -25.44
CA VAL A 457 -6.30 0.68 -26.75
C VAL A 457 -7.40 1.32 -27.58
N VAL A 458 -7.04 1.91 -28.72
CA VAL A 458 -7.97 2.58 -29.65
C VAL A 458 -8.25 1.75 -30.89
N ARG A 459 -7.40 0.75 -31.15
CA ARG A 459 -7.61 -0.26 -32.20
C ARG A 459 -7.00 -1.56 -31.74
N ASP A 460 -7.74 -2.65 -31.87
CA ASP A 460 -7.20 -3.98 -31.59
C ASP A 460 -6.04 -4.35 -32.53
N GLY A 461 -5.23 -5.28 -32.03
CA GLY A 461 -4.20 -5.97 -32.79
C GLY A 461 -4.67 -7.35 -33.24
N ILE A 462 -3.85 -8.00 -34.05
CA ILE A 462 -4.07 -9.39 -34.48
C ILE A 462 -3.04 -10.29 -33.82
N GLN A 463 -3.50 -11.41 -33.29
CA GLN A 463 -2.69 -12.45 -32.68
C GLN A 463 -2.93 -13.82 -33.32
N LYS A 464 -1.95 -14.70 -33.17
CA LYS A 464 -1.99 -16.10 -33.63
C LYS A 464 -1.30 -17.00 -32.64
N GLU A 465 -1.87 -18.18 -32.42
CA GLU A 465 -1.27 -19.22 -31.60
C GLU A 465 -0.28 -20.06 -32.40
N PHE A 466 0.95 -20.18 -31.88
CA PHE A 466 1.99 -21.04 -32.41
C PHE A 466 2.41 -22.04 -31.33
N GLY A 467 1.84 -23.26 -31.37
CA GLY A 467 2.23 -24.36 -30.48
C GLY A 467 2.16 -24.00 -28.99
N GLY A 468 1.03 -23.41 -28.55
CA GLY A 468 0.82 -23.00 -27.16
C GLY A 468 1.36 -21.61 -26.80
N LYS A 469 2.04 -20.91 -27.72
CA LYS A 469 2.47 -19.51 -27.52
C LYS A 469 1.68 -18.57 -28.43
N ILE A 470 0.98 -17.61 -27.83
CA ILE A 470 0.29 -16.55 -28.56
C ILE A 470 1.32 -15.49 -28.98
N LYS A 471 1.33 -15.13 -30.27
CA LYS A 471 2.16 -14.06 -30.82
C LYS A 471 1.29 -12.99 -31.45
N THR A 472 1.56 -11.73 -31.09
CA THR A 472 0.98 -10.56 -31.75
C THR A 472 1.65 -10.38 -33.12
N LEU A 473 0.87 -10.44 -34.19
CA LEU A 473 1.33 -10.29 -35.57
C LEU A 473 1.17 -8.85 -36.06
N VAL A 474 0.06 -8.20 -35.68
CA VAL A 474 -0.18 -6.77 -35.91
C VAL A 474 -0.44 -6.14 -34.56
N LYS A 475 0.35 -5.14 -34.19
CA LYS A 475 0.22 -4.49 -32.88
C LYS A 475 -1.09 -3.69 -32.79
N PRO A 476 -1.79 -3.73 -31.64
CA PRO A 476 -2.87 -2.79 -31.36
C PRO A 476 -2.35 -1.35 -31.40
N TRP A 477 -3.23 -0.44 -31.81
CA TRP A 477 -2.97 0.99 -31.68
C TRP A 477 -3.42 1.47 -30.33
N VAL A 478 -2.58 2.29 -29.72
CA VAL A 478 -2.82 2.81 -28.39
C VAL A 478 -2.61 4.32 -28.35
N GLU A 479 -3.36 5.00 -27.51
CA GLU A 479 -3.16 6.41 -27.17
C GLU A 479 -2.70 6.54 -25.72
N ALA A 480 -1.94 7.60 -25.42
CA ALA A 480 -1.57 7.89 -24.04
C ALA A 480 -2.83 8.24 -23.25
N VAL A 481 -2.99 7.65 -22.06
CA VAL A 481 -3.97 8.16 -21.10
C VAL A 481 -3.34 9.40 -20.50
N GLU A 482 -3.89 10.57 -20.78
CA GLU A 482 -3.55 11.76 -20.00
C GLU A 482 -4.02 11.49 -18.58
N ASP A 483 -3.07 11.45 -17.63
CA ASP A 483 -3.43 11.53 -16.21
C ASP A 483 -4.20 12.85 -16.11
N GLN A 484 -5.51 12.78 -15.86
CA GLN A 484 -6.25 13.96 -15.40
C GLN A 484 -5.51 14.39 -14.14
N ASP A 485 -4.80 15.52 -14.23
CA ASP A 485 -4.37 16.26 -13.06
C ASP A 485 -5.68 16.61 -12.34
N ASP A 486 -6.06 15.77 -11.37
CA ASP A 486 -7.09 16.13 -10.38
C ASP A 486 -6.57 17.38 -9.68
N GLU A 487 -7.31 18.49 -9.85
CA GLU A 487 -7.07 19.82 -9.26
C GLU A 487 -6.80 19.80 -7.75
#